data_AF-A0A953W801-F1
#
_entry.id   AF-A0A953W801-F1
#
_cell.length_a   1.000
_cell.length_b   1.000
_cell.length_c   1.000
_cell.angle_alpha   90.00
_cell.angle_beta   90.00
_cell.angle_gamma   90.00
#
_symmetry.space_group_name_H-M   'P 1'
#
loop_
_entity.id
_entity.type
_entity.pdbx_description
1 polymer ?
#
loop_
_entity_poly.entity_id
_entity_poly.type
_entity_poly.pdbx_seq_one_letter_code
_entity_poly.pdbx_strand_id
1 'polypeptide(L)'
;MLTPIRLVTVVLVSLLMALPARAATTIFASSVYSQSGVVNATSALGGANGAAAQIGAGGELVLGFNHALTGAGLSTALLPLAGAPAFNVLAVSVGEVIGGVAVFSGEFVLVDMGSGGALNANLSALCSSVSATGCSLVKFRNAASFNSTGALLDGVSGVSNAPEPAVWALMILGFGGAAWRLKRTRKPAQAMDGWGAAEASFA
;
A
#
# COMPACT_ATOMS: atom_id res chain seq x y z
N MET A 1 17.49 -37.41 23.96
CA MET A 1 18.60 -36.49 23.61
C MET A 1 18.58 -36.27 22.09
N LEU A 2 18.03 -35.15 21.63
CA LEU A 2 18.08 -34.76 20.21
C LEU A 2 19.35 -33.92 20.00
N THR A 3 20.25 -34.39 19.14
CA THR A 3 21.55 -33.78 18.87
C THR A 3 21.41 -32.39 18.20
N PRO A 4 22.31 -31.44 18.51
CA PRO A 4 22.23 -30.04 18.04
C PRO A 4 22.24 -29.91 16.51
N ILE A 5 22.75 -30.93 15.80
CA ILE A 5 22.83 -30.99 14.34
C ILE A 5 21.44 -31.01 13.68
N ARG A 6 20.42 -31.64 14.30
CA ARG A 6 19.05 -31.71 13.77
C ARG A 6 18.30 -30.38 13.90
N LEU A 7 18.66 -29.55 14.88
CA LEU A 7 18.01 -28.25 15.09
C LEU A 7 18.49 -27.21 14.06
N VAL A 8 19.79 -27.24 13.74
CA VAL A 8 20.41 -26.36 12.73
C VAL A 8 19.87 -26.65 11.33
N THR A 9 19.67 -27.92 10.97
CA THR A 9 19.12 -28.29 9.65
C THR A 9 17.67 -27.89 9.46
N VAL A 10 16.81 -28.01 10.49
CA VAL A 10 15.39 -27.60 10.39
C VAL A 10 15.26 -26.08 10.26
N VAL A 11 16.11 -25.30 10.93
CA VAL A 11 16.14 -23.83 10.80
C VAL A 11 16.65 -23.40 9.42
N LEU A 12 17.71 -24.05 8.91
CA LEU A 12 18.24 -23.74 7.59
C LEU A 12 17.23 -24.06 6.47
N VAL A 13 16.55 -25.20 6.56
CA VAL A 13 15.54 -25.62 5.56
C VAL A 13 14.28 -24.75 5.60
N SER A 14 13.86 -24.27 6.78
CA SER A 14 12.73 -23.33 6.89
C SER A 14 13.07 -21.92 6.39
N LEU A 15 14.34 -21.49 6.49
CA LEU A 15 14.84 -20.27 5.85
C LEU A 15 14.92 -20.38 4.32
N LEU A 16 15.22 -21.56 3.78
CA LEU A 16 15.29 -21.82 2.33
C LEU A 16 13.92 -22.03 1.66
N MET A 17 12.88 -22.36 2.42
CA MET A 17 11.50 -22.58 1.93
C MET A 17 10.58 -21.37 2.11
N ALA A 18 11.09 -20.25 2.64
CA ALA A 18 10.37 -18.99 2.70
C ALA A 18 10.26 -18.38 1.29
N LEU A 19 9.31 -18.89 0.50
CA LEU A 19 8.83 -18.24 -0.71
C LEU A 19 8.45 -16.79 -0.39
N PRO A 20 8.71 -15.82 -1.29
CA PRO A 20 8.52 -14.40 -0.98
C PRO A 20 7.04 -14.10 -0.76
N ALA A 21 6.64 -13.97 0.51
CA ALA A 21 5.35 -13.40 0.88
C ALA A 21 5.38 -11.90 0.55
N ARG A 22 4.64 -11.51 -0.49
CA ARG A 22 4.52 -10.12 -0.94
C ARG A 22 3.54 -9.36 -0.05
N ALA A 23 4.02 -8.34 0.66
CA ALA A 23 3.18 -7.39 1.35
C ALA A 23 2.89 -6.18 0.43
N ALA A 24 1.64 -5.72 0.43
CA ALA A 24 1.22 -4.51 -0.26
C ALA A 24 1.51 -3.29 0.62
N THR A 25 2.26 -2.32 0.13
CA THR A 25 2.61 -1.07 0.81
C THR A 25 2.01 0.13 0.07
N THR A 26 1.41 1.05 0.81
CA THR A 26 0.96 2.33 0.25
C THR A 26 2.17 3.24 0.00
N ILE A 27 2.26 3.82 -1.19
CA ILE A 27 3.28 4.78 -1.58
C ILE A 27 2.60 6.02 -2.13
N PHE A 28 3.16 7.19 -1.82
CA PHE A 28 2.64 8.46 -2.32
C PHE A 28 3.37 8.88 -3.60
N ALA A 29 2.68 9.67 -4.42
CA ALA A 29 3.33 10.36 -5.54
C ALA A 29 4.49 11.20 -5.00
N SER A 30 5.65 11.12 -5.66
CA SER A 30 6.88 11.78 -5.20
C SER A 30 7.19 13.06 -5.98
N SER A 31 6.67 13.18 -7.20
CA SER A 31 6.99 14.28 -8.11
C SER A 31 5.89 14.53 -9.14
N VAL A 32 5.90 15.73 -9.71
CA VAL A 32 5.11 16.07 -10.90
C VAL A 32 6.00 15.82 -12.12
N TYR A 33 5.60 14.87 -12.97
CA TYR A 33 6.33 14.55 -14.20
C TYR A 33 5.98 15.52 -15.33
N SER A 34 4.71 15.87 -15.47
CA SER A 34 4.20 16.84 -16.46
C SER A 34 2.87 17.42 -16.00
N GLN A 35 2.54 18.62 -16.44
CA GLN A 35 1.28 19.28 -16.14
C GLN A 35 0.85 20.22 -17.28
N SER A 36 -0.45 20.31 -17.53
CA SER A 36 -1.07 21.26 -18.46
C SER A 36 -2.46 21.65 -17.96
N GLY A 37 -2.78 22.94 -17.89
CA GLY A 37 -4.08 23.38 -17.35
C GLY A 37 -4.30 23.02 -15.87
N VAL A 38 -3.21 22.90 -15.10
CA VAL A 38 -3.23 22.58 -13.66
C VAL A 38 -2.67 23.74 -12.87
N VAL A 39 -3.37 24.13 -11.81
CA VAL A 39 -2.91 25.10 -10.82
C VAL A 39 -2.43 24.35 -9.58
N ASN A 40 -1.28 24.74 -9.02
CA ASN A 40 -0.69 24.13 -7.82
C ASN A 40 -0.50 22.60 -7.92
N ALA A 41 0.03 22.10 -9.05
CA ALA A 41 0.22 20.67 -9.28
C ALA A 41 0.96 19.92 -8.16
N THR A 42 1.94 20.56 -7.52
CA THR A 42 2.70 20.00 -6.39
C THR A 42 1.84 19.73 -5.16
N SER A 43 0.69 20.39 -5.03
CA SER A 43 -0.25 20.16 -3.95
C SER A 43 -0.93 18.79 -4.03
N ALA A 44 -0.97 18.16 -5.22
CA ALA A 44 -1.46 16.77 -5.36
C ALA A 44 -0.58 15.73 -4.62
N LEU A 45 0.61 16.11 -4.17
CA LEU A 45 1.57 15.22 -3.49
C LEU A 45 1.28 15.08 -1.97
N GLY A 46 0.25 15.75 -1.42
CA GLY A 46 -0.11 15.65 0.00
C GLY A 46 0.55 16.72 0.88
N GLY A 47 0.30 17.99 0.59
CA GLY A 47 0.89 19.12 1.33
C GLY A 47 0.28 19.32 2.73
N ALA A 48 1.07 19.85 3.67
CA ALA A 48 0.69 20.00 5.08
C ALA A 48 -0.50 20.94 5.39
N ASN A 49 -1.01 21.67 4.39
CA ASN A 49 -1.98 22.76 4.60
C ASN A 49 -3.35 22.54 3.92
N GLY A 50 -3.69 21.31 3.54
CA GLY A 50 -4.95 21.04 2.82
C GLY A 50 -5.02 21.74 1.44
N ALA A 51 -3.86 22.05 0.87
CA ALA A 51 -3.76 22.59 -0.48
C ALA A 51 -3.99 21.45 -1.48
N ALA A 52 -4.73 21.74 -2.55
CA ALA A 52 -5.04 20.77 -3.59
C ALA A 52 -4.58 21.28 -4.96
N ALA A 53 -4.21 20.36 -5.84
CA ALA A 53 -3.99 20.68 -7.24
C ALA A 53 -5.34 20.86 -7.93
N GLN A 54 -5.56 21.98 -8.60
CA GLN A 54 -6.77 22.21 -9.37
C GLN A 54 -6.51 21.84 -10.83
N ILE A 55 -7.14 20.77 -11.30
CA ILE A 55 -7.11 20.34 -12.69
C ILE A 55 -8.30 20.96 -13.41
N GLY A 56 -8.06 22.00 -14.22
CA GLY A 56 -9.10 22.65 -15.02
C GLY A 56 -9.72 21.73 -16.07
N ALA A 57 -10.83 22.13 -16.68
CA ALA A 57 -11.46 21.36 -17.76
C ALA A 57 -10.47 21.14 -18.93
N GLY A 58 -10.27 19.89 -19.34
CA GLY A 58 -9.26 19.51 -20.34
C GLY A 58 -7.82 19.51 -19.82
N GLY A 59 -7.60 19.84 -18.55
CA GLY A 59 -6.29 19.82 -17.90
C GLY A 59 -5.78 18.40 -17.66
N GLU A 60 -4.46 18.28 -17.59
CA GLU A 60 -3.74 17.03 -17.41
C GLU A 60 -2.65 17.19 -16.34
N LEU A 61 -2.60 16.25 -15.41
CA LEU A 61 -1.57 16.13 -14.39
C LEU A 61 -0.94 14.74 -14.45
N VAL A 62 0.36 14.67 -14.66
CA VAL A 62 1.13 13.42 -14.59
C VAL A 62 2.00 13.43 -13.35
N LEU A 63 1.81 12.44 -12.50
CA LEU A 63 2.55 12.24 -11.27
C LEU A 63 3.50 11.05 -11.40
N GLY A 64 4.70 11.20 -10.84
CA GLY A 64 5.71 10.17 -10.76
C GLY A 64 5.79 9.56 -9.36
N PHE A 65 6.07 8.26 -9.30
CA PHE A 65 6.30 7.50 -8.09
C PHE A 65 7.75 7.00 -8.05
N ASN A 66 8.37 7.07 -6.87
CA ASN A 66 9.74 6.56 -6.66
C ASN A 66 9.82 5.03 -6.70
N HIS A 67 8.68 4.35 -6.56
CA HIS A 67 8.57 2.90 -6.65
C HIS A 67 7.47 2.55 -7.64
N ALA A 68 7.69 1.49 -8.41
CA ALA A 68 6.72 1.00 -9.36
C ALA A 68 5.44 0.55 -8.63
N LEU A 69 4.31 1.11 -9.03
CA LEU A 69 2.99 0.69 -8.63
C LEU A 69 2.69 -0.67 -9.25
N THR A 70 2.06 -1.54 -8.48
CA THR A 70 1.58 -2.84 -8.99
C THR A 70 0.18 -2.74 -9.57
N GLY A 71 -0.37 -1.53 -9.62
CA GLY A 71 -1.71 -1.21 -10.10
C GLY A 71 -2.84 -1.67 -9.17
N ALA A 72 -2.56 -2.37 -8.06
CA ALA A 72 -3.57 -2.97 -7.20
C ALA A 72 -4.37 -1.99 -6.31
N GLY A 73 -4.23 -0.68 -6.52
CA GLY A 73 -5.00 0.34 -5.83
C GLY A 73 -4.33 1.69 -5.99
N LEU A 74 -5.01 2.62 -6.65
CA LEU A 74 -4.73 4.05 -6.62
C LEU A 74 -5.78 4.69 -5.73
N SER A 75 -5.36 5.52 -4.78
CA SER A 75 -6.23 6.32 -3.94
C SER A 75 -5.90 7.80 -4.15
N THR A 76 -6.93 8.61 -4.30
CA THR A 76 -6.79 10.07 -4.39
C THR A 76 -7.89 10.73 -3.59
N ALA A 77 -7.55 11.79 -2.86
CA ALA A 77 -8.55 12.61 -2.20
C ALA A 77 -9.02 13.69 -3.19
N LEU A 78 -10.34 13.82 -3.34
CA LEU A 78 -10.94 14.96 -4.00
C LEU A 78 -11.50 15.91 -2.96
N LEU A 79 -11.15 17.18 -3.06
CA LEU A 79 -11.72 18.19 -2.17
C LEU A 79 -13.03 18.72 -2.74
N PRO A 80 -14.03 18.98 -1.88
CA PRO A 80 -15.28 19.59 -2.32
C PRO A 80 -15.01 20.97 -2.91
N LEU A 81 -15.65 21.28 -4.05
CA LEU A 81 -15.69 22.64 -4.58
C LEU A 81 -16.87 23.40 -3.99
N ALA A 82 -16.65 24.69 -3.70
CA ALA A 82 -17.72 25.61 -3.35
C ALA A 82 -18.63 25.85 -4.57
N GLY A 83 -19.95 25.64 -4.41
CA GLY A 83 -20.96 25.85 -5.46
C GLY A 83 -21.58 24.55 -5.97
N ALA A 84 -22.42 23.92 -5.14
CA ALA A 84 -23.14 22.70 -5.52
C ALA A 84 -24.33 22.99 -6.46
N PRO A 85 -24.70 22.06 -7.36
CA PRO A 85 -24.02 20.80 -7.67
C PRO A 85 -22.92 20.98 -8.73
N ALA A 86 -21.67 20.78 -8.32
CA ALA A 86 -20.49 20.71 -9.18
C ALA A 86 -20.21 19.25 -9.54
N PHE A 87 -19.80 18.97 -10.78
CA PHE A 87 -19.50 17.62 -11.25
C PHE A 87 -18.22 17.62 -12.09
N ASN A 88 -17.31 16.69 -11.80
CA ASN A 88 -16.06 16.53 -12.55
C ASN A 88 -15.87 15.07 -12.99
N VAL A 89 -15.42 14.88 -14.22
CA VAL A 89 -15.10 13.57 -14.80
C VAL A 89 -13.59 13.51 -14.98
N LEU A 90 -12.93 12.67 -14.17
CA LEU A 90 -11.49 12.48 -14.19
C LEU A 90 -11.17 11.16 -14.88
N ALA A 91 -10.49 11.21 -16.02
CA ALA A 91 -9.88 10.05 -16.64
C ALA A 91 -8.50 9.80 -16.03
N VAL A 92 -8.26 8.60 -15.53
CA VAL A 92 -7.02 8.16 -14.90
C VAL A 92 -6.37 7.10 -15.76
N SER A 93 -5.09 7.27 -16.04
CA SER A 93 -4.29 6.28 -16.75
C SER A 93 -2.98 6.04 -16.02
N VAL A 94 -2.43 4.86 -16.20
CA VAL A 94 -1.18 4.43 -15.57
C VAL A 94 -0.16 4.15 -16.65
N GLY A 95 1.10 4.47 -16.40
CA GLY A 95 2.17 4.39 -17.38
C GLY A 95 3.55 4.18 -16.80
N GLU A 96 4.53 4.11 -17.69
CA GLU A 96 5.95 4.00 -17.37
C GLU A 96 6.77 4.79 -18.39
N VAL A 97 8.00 5.17 -18.03
CA VAL A 97 8.96 5.77 -18.96
C VAL A 97 9.75 4.66 -19.66
N ILE A 98 9.49 4.44 -20.94
CA ILE A 98 10.18 3.44 -21.77
C ILE A 98 11.05 4.18 -22.77
N GLY A 99 12.37 3.97 -22.72
CA GLY A 99 13.30 4.63 -23.64
C GLY A 99 13.31 6.16 -23.54
N GLY A 100 13.01 6.72 -22.36
CA GLY A 100 12.94 8.17 -22.14
C GLY A 100 11.60 8.82 -22.49
N VAL A 101 10.61 8.03 -22.96
CA VAL A 101 9.28 8.53 -23.32
C VAL A 101 8.23 7.96 -22.36
N ALA A 102 7.34 8.81 -21.86
CA ALA A 102 6.20 8.36 -21.04
C ALA A 102 5.16 7.64 -21.91
N VAL A 103 4.93 6.36 -21.63
CA VAL A 103 3.94 5.51 -22.29
C VAL A 103 2.82 5.24 -21.29
N PHE A 104 1.57 5.51 -21.70
CA PHE A 104 0.39 5.32 -20.87
C PHE A 104 -0.51 4.22 -21.43
N SER A 105 -1.22 3.55 -20.52
CA SER A 105 -2.29 2.61 -20.81
C SER A 105 -3.57 3.34 -21.23
N GLY A 106 -4.66 2.59 -21.38
CA GLY A 106 -6.00 3.15 -21.47
C GLY A 106 -6.41 3.97 -20.24
N GLU A 107 -7.67 4.39 -20.21
CA GLU A 107 -8.20 5.29 -19.19
C GLU A 107 -9.28 4.59 -18.35
N PHE A 108 -9.23 4.80 -17.03
CA PHE A 108 -10.28 4.49 -16.07
C PHE A 108 -10.97 5.79 -15.64
N VAL A 109 -12.29 5.82 -15.60
CA VAL A 109 -13.03 7.06 -15.30
C VAL A 109 -13.45 7.09 -13.84
N LEU A 110 -13.05 8.16 -13.17
CA LEU A 110 -13.48 8.57 -11.85
C LEU A 110 -14.48 9.72 -11.98
N VAL A 111 -15.55 9.68 -11.21
CA VAL A 111 -16.60 10.68 -11.24
C VAL A 111 -16.73 11.31 -9.87
N ASP A 112 -16.63 12.63 -9.83
CA ASP A 112 -16.82 13.45 -8.64
C ASP A 112 -18.14 14.20 -8.74
N MET A 113 -18.98 14.04 -7.74
CA MET A 113 -20.28 14.72 -7.63
C MET A 113 -20.23 15.97 -6.76
N GLY A 114 -19.03 16.53 -6.54
CA GLY A 114 -18.80 17.81 -5.87
C GLY A 114 -18.87 17.75 -4.34
N SER A 115 -19.19 16.57 -3.77
CA SER A 115 -19.13 16.33 -2.32
C SER A 115 -17.71 16.16 -1.79
N GLY A 116 -16.73 15.98 -2.69
CA GLY A 116 -15.40 15.51 -2.32
C GLY A 116 -15.42 14.08 -1.76
N GLY A 117 -14.24 13.59 -1.39
CA GLY A 117 -14.03 12.27 -0.79
C GLY A 117 -12.81 11.53 -1.35
N ALA A 118 -12.46 10.41 -0.73
CA ALA A 118 -11.42 9.53 -1.23
C ALA A 118 -11.99 8.64 -2.35
N LEU A 119 -11.38 8.72 -3.54
CA LEU A 119 -11.68 7.85 -4.66
C LEU A 119 -10.59 6.79 -4.80
N ASN A 120 -11.02 5.56 -5.05
CA ASN A 120 -10.13 4.42 -5.25
C ASN A 120 -10.35 3.83 -6.64
N ALA A 121 -9.27 3.55 -7.35
CA ALA A 121 -9.28 2.87 -8.65
C ALA A 121 -8.34 1.67 -8.62
N ASN A 122 -8.79 0.54 -9.16
CA ASN A 122 -7.90 -0.59 -9.43
C ASN A 122 -7.36 -0.49 -10.85
N LEU A 123 -6.07 -0.22 -10.97
CA LEU A 123 -5.36 -0.01 -12.23
C LEU A 123 -4.48 -1.22 -12.60
N SER A 124 -4.67 -2.38 -11.98
CA SER A 124 -3.81 -3.56 -12.17
C SER A 124 -3.83 -4.06 -13.61
N ALA A 125 -5.03 -4.19 -14.21
CA ALA A 125 -5.19 -4.59 -15.60
C ALA A 125 -4.59 -3.57 -16.59
N LEU A 126 -4.69 -2.28 -16.27
CA LEU A 126 -4.13 -1.19 -17.08
C LEU A 126 -2.60 -1.19 -16.99
N CYS A 127 -2.05 -1.37 -15.79
CA CYS A 127 -0.60 -1.43 -15.61
C CYS A 127 0.01 -2.64 -16.31
N SER A 128 -0.64 -3.82 -16.26
CA SER A 128 -0.16 -5.01 -16.96
C SER A 128 -0.14 -4.87 -18.49
N SER A 129 -0.87 -3.91 -19.05
CA SER A 129 -0.87 -3.65 -20.49
C SER A 129 0.33 -2.80 -20.97
N VAL A 130 1.02 -2.12 -20.03
CA VAL A 130 2.14 -1.21 -20.34
C VAL A 130 3.45 -1.75 -19.81
N SER A 131 3.45 -2.35 -18.62
CA SER A 131 4.66 -2.80 -17.94
C SER A 131 4.52 -4.19 -17.35
N ALA A 132 5.57 -5.00 -17.51
CA ALA A 132 5.71 -6.29 -16.84
C ALA A 132 6.30 -6.16 -15.41
N THR A 133 6.97 -5.05 -15.12
CA THR A 133 7.70 -4.80 -13.87
C THR A 133 6.95 -3.88 -12.90
N GLY A 134 5.96 -3.14 -13.40
CA GLY A 134 5.14 -2.22 -12.64
C GLY A 134 5.26 -0.79 -13.16
N CYS A 135 4.32 0.07 -12.80
CA CYS A 135 4.13 1.36 -13.44
C CYS A 135 4.53 2.51 -12.52
N SER A 136 5.37 3.43 -13.00
CA SER A 136 5.91 4.52 -12.20
C SER A 136 5.18 5.86 -12.42
N LEU A 137 4.30 5.95 -13.41
CA LEU A 137 3.57 7.16 -13.75
C LEU A 137 2.06 6.96 -13.60
N VAL A 138 1.38 7.99 -13.11
CA VAL A 138 -0.09 8.08 -13.11
C VAL A 138 -0.48 9.41 -13.71
N LYS A 139 -1.39 9.38 -14.68
CA LYS A 139 -1.91 10.56 -15.36
C LYS A 139 -3.39 10.74 -15.02
N PHE A 140 -3.73 11.94 -14.56
CA PHE A 140 -5.09 12.41 -14.36
C PHE A 140 -5.42 13.44 -15.44
N ARG A 141 -6.49 13.21 -16.20
CA ARG A 141 -7.03 14.17 -17.15
C ARG A 141 -8.45 14.52 -16.73
N ASN A 142 -8.75 15.79 -16.57
CA ASN A 142 -10.13 16.22 -16.36
C ASN A 142 -10.84 16.26 -17.72
N ALA A 143 -11.61 15.22 -18.01
CA ALA A 143 -12.31 15.06 -19.27
C ALA A 143 -13.48 16.03 -19.40
N ALA A 144 -14.16 16.36 -18.29
CA ALA A 144 -15.27 17.30 -18.27
C ALA A 144 -15.51 17.87 -16.87
N SER A 145 -15.84 19.15 -16.81
CA SER A 145 -16.31 19.83 -15.59
C SER A 145 -17.63 20.53 -15.87
N PHE A 146 -18.58 20.41 -14.95
CA PHE A 146 -19.90 21.03 -15.02
C PHE A 146 -20.13 21.80 -13.73
N ASN A 147 -20.53 23.08 -13.86
CA ASN A 147 -20.72 24.01 -12.74
C ASN A 147 -19.49 24.06 -11.79
N SER A 148 -18.29 23.91 -12.35
CA SER A 148 -17.04 23.74 -11.63
C SER A 148 -15.90 24.33 -12.44
N THR A 149 -14.92 24.93 -11.77
CA THR A 149 -13.68 25.42 -12.39
C THR A 149 -12.63 24.31 -12.57
N GLY A 150 -12.90 23.09 -12.10
CA GLY A 150 -12.00 21.95 -12.21
C GLY A 150 -12.12 20.97 -11.04
N ALA A 151 -11.38 19.86 -11.11
CA ALA A 151 -11.28 18.93 -10.00
C ALA A 151 -10.13 19.33 -9.05
N LEU A 152 -10.37 19.31 -7.74
CA LEU A 152 -9.34 19.51 -6.73
C LEU A 152 -8.80 18.16 -6.26
N LEU A 153 -7.53 17.89 -6.54
CA LEU A 153 -6.84 16.64 -6.25
C LEU A 153 -5.83 16.83 -5.12
N ASP A 154 -5.85 15.95 -4.12
CA ASP A 154 -4.89 15.92 -3.01
C ASP A 154 -4.49 14.47 -2.66
N GLY A 155 -3.29 14.32 -2.11
CA GLY A 155 -2.82 13.09 -1.49
C GLY A 155 -2.87 11.87 -2.40
N VAL A 156 -2.37 11.98 -3.64
CA VAL A 156 -2.36 10.83 -4.55
C VAL A 156 -1.41 9.76 -4.01
N SER A 157 -1.96 8.59 -3.76
CA SER A 157 -1.24 7.42 -3.30
C SER A 157 -1.62 6.19 -4.10
N GLY A 158 -0.75 5.19 -4.11
CA GLY A 158 -1.02 3.93 -4.73
C GLY A 158 -0.41 2.78 -3.95
N VAL A 159 -0.66 1.58 -4.42
CA VAL A 159 -0.13 0.35 -3.83
C VAL A 159 1.02 -0.16 -4.68
N SER A 160 2.14 -0.44 -4.04
CA SER A 160 3.16 -1.33 -4.60
C SER A 160 3.29 -2.57 -3.76
N ASN A 161 3.64 -3.67 -4.42
CA ASN A 161 4.10 -4.86 -3.73
C ASN A 161 5.61 -4.71 -3.52
N ALA A 162 6.01 -3.98 -2.49
CA ALA A 162 7.40 -3.94 -2.05
C ALA A 162 7.56 -4.88 -0.84
N PRO A 163 8.20 -6.06 -1.00
CA PRO A 163 8.63 -6.85 0.14
C PRO A 163 9.96 -6.30 0.65
N GLU A 164 10.02 -5.85 1.90
CA GLU A 164 11.29 -5.89 2.63
C GLU A 164 11.39 -7.23 3.37
N PRO A 165 12.37 -8.10 3.04
CA PRO A 165 12.63 -9.35 3.77
C PRO A 165 12.83 -9.11 5.27
N ALA A 166 13.32 -7.93 5.64
CA ALA A 166 13.57 -7.51 7.01
C ALA A 166 12.30 -7.41 7.87
N VAL A 167 11.17 -7.00 7.30
CA VAL A 167 9.91 -6.79 8.05
C VAL A 167 9.34 -8.13 8.53
N TRP A 168 9.37 -9.15 7.66
CA TRP A 168 8.96 -10.50 8.01
C TRP A 168 9.93 -11.14 9.00
N ALA A 169 11.24 -10.96 8.80
CA ALA A 169 12.25 -11.44 9.74
C ALA A 169 12.06 -10.84 11.14
N LEU A 170 11.75 -9.55 11.23
CA LEU A 170 11.46 -8.86 12.50
C LEU A 170 10.14 -9.32 13.14
N MET A 171 9.08 -9.55 12.35
CA MET A 171 7.84 -10.13 12.89
C MET A 171 8.08 -11.55 13.43
N ILE A 172 8.78 -12.41 12.70
CA ILE A 172 9.07 -13.79 13.12
C ILE A 172 9.98 -13.81 14.36
N LEU A 173 11.00 -12.94 14.41
CA LEU A 173 11.85 -12.79 15.60
C LEU A 173 11.06 -12.26 16.80
N GLY A 174 10.16 -11.29 16.59
CA GLY A 174 9.30 -10.73 17.64
C GLY A 174 8.34 -11.77 18.23
N PHE A 175 7.59 -12.47 17.38
CA PHE A 175 6.66 -13.52 17.82
C PHE A 175 7.38 -14.76 18.35
N GLY A 176 8.49 -15.16 17.74
CA GLY A 176 9.33 -16.28 18.20
C GLY A 176 9.94 -16.01 19.58
N GLY A 177 10.42 -14.79 19.81
CA GLY A 177 10.93 -14.36 21.13
C GLY A 177 9.84 -14.37 22.20
N ALA A 178 8.63 -13.88 21.87
CA ALA A 178 7.48 -13.89 22.78
C ALA A 178 7.04 -15.32 23.14
N ALA A 179 6.93 -16.21 22.14
CA ALA A 179 6.57 -17.61 22.35
C ALA A 179 7.60 -18.36 23.21
N TRP A 180 8.89 -18.10 23.01
CA TRP A 180 9.96 -18.70 23.83
C TRP A 180 9.91 -18.22 25.29
N ARG A 181 9.59 -16.95 25.52
CA ARG A 181 9.42 -16.39 26.86
C ARG A 181 8.23 -17.00 27.60
N LEU A 182 7.10 -17.21 26.92
CA LEU A 182 5.91 -17.88 27.46
C LEU A 182 6.16 -19.38 27.76
N LYS A 183 7.02 -20.03 26.97
CA LYS A 183 7.44 -21.42 27.24
C LYS A 183 8.32 -21.54 28.48
N ARG A 184 9.18 -20.54 28.75
CA ARG A 184 10.04 -20.52 29.96
C ARG A 184 9.27 -20.25 31.25
N THR A 185 8.15 -19.51 31.20
CA THR A 185 7.34 -19.21 32.38
C THR A 185 6.39 -20.34 32.76
N ARG A 186 6.09 -21.26 31.83
CA ARG A 186 5.40 -22.53 32.13
C ARG A 186 6.39 -23.56 32.70
N LYS A 187 6.77 -23.42 33.96
CA LYS A 187 7.28 -24.57 34.73
C LYS A 187 6.15 -25.62 34.80
N PRO A 188 6.45 -26.93 34.67
CA PRO A 188 5.42 -27.96 34.82
C PRO A 188 4.84 -27.87 36.23
N ALA A 189 3.53 -27.68 36.33
CA ALA A 189 2.78 -27.92 37.55
C ALA A 189 2.79 -29.44 37.78
N GLN A 190 3.87 -29.96 38.35
CA GLN A 190 3.96 -31.32 38.86
C GLN A 190 4.61 -31.27 40.24
N ALA A 191 3.77 -30.98 41.24
CA ALA A 191 3.95 -31.35 42.64
C ALA A 191 2.63 -31.10 43.40
N MET A 192 1.55 -31.74 42.97
CA MET A 192 0.36 -31.97 43.81
C MET A 192 -0.14 -33.41 43.61
N ASP A 193 0.77 -34.39 43.68
CA ASP A 193 0.47 -35.82 43.83
C ASP A 193 1.24 -36.36 45.04
N GLY A 194 1.02 -35.75 46.20
CA GLY A 194 1.74 -36.07 47.44
C GLY A 194 0.84 -36.11 48.68
N TRP A 195 -0.45 -36.36 48.52
CA TRP A 195 -1.44 -36.42 49.61
C TRP A 195 -2.20 -37.75 49.58
N GLY A 196 -1.47 -38.87 49.66
CA GLY A 196 -2.10 -40.21 49.61
C GLY A 196 -1.24 -41.39 50.06
N ALA A 197 -0.22 -41.19 50.91
CA ALA A 197 0.62 -42.31 51.35
C ALA A 197 1.21 -42.13 52.77
N ALA A 198 0.40 -41.69 53.74
CA ALA A 198 0.86 -41.59 55.14
C ALA A 198 -0.20 -41.96 56.21
N GLU A 199 -1.15 -42.85 55.88
CA GLU A 199 -2.07 -43.43 56.87
C GLU A 199 -2.14 -44.97 56.75
N ALA A 200 -0.98 -45.62 56.82
CA ALA A 200 -0.90 -47.08 56.96
C ALA A 200 0.24 -47.47 57.91
N SER A 201 0.27 -46.87 59.10
CA SER A 201 1.13 -47.33 60.20
C SER A 201 0.69 -46.76 61.55
N PHE A 202 -0.51 -47.11 62.02
CA PHE A 202 -0.80 -47.15 63.45
C PHE A 202 -1.77 -48.30 63.72
N ALA A 203 -1.17 -49.39 64.20
CA ALA A 203 -1.80 -50.34 65.11
C ALA A 203 -1.92 -49.70 66.50
#